data_AF-A0A3L6F126-F1
#
_entry.id   AF-A0A3L6F126-F1
#
_cell.length_a   1.000
_cell.length_b   1.000
_cell.length_c   1.000
_cell.angle_alpha   90.00
_cell.angle_beta   90.00
_cell.angle_gamma   90.00
#
_symmetry.space_group_name_H-M   'P 1'
#
loop_
_entity.id
_entity.type
_entity.pdbx_description
1 polymer ?
#
loop_
_entity_poly.entity_id
_entity_poly.type
_entity_poly.pdbx_seq_one_letter_code
_entity_poly.pdbx_strand_id
1 'polypeptide(L)'
;MGEQDPEKKYPHRAVLYINTHKSNITKNTNPHVVALKELLVQQPSLADTSHGKVAWKGDALSQILGEEKPGHIHGLGLVPNPDQVFVGSTSRHLKHLNLTSLDATSSEDVVSLRLQVEKLIDRVQKQDDTILNLQNTLELQKITMNV
;
A
#
# COMPACT_ATOMS: atom_id res chain seq x y z
N MET A 1 -24.40 -8.22 12.05
CA MET A 1 -23.84 -9.59 11.96
C MET A 1 -22.39 -9.47 11.53
N GLY A 2 -21.36 -9.78 12.30
CA GLY A 2 -21.26 -10.22 13.69
C GLY A 2 -19.89 -9.81 14.22
N GLU A 3 -19.82 -9.70 15.54
CA GLU A 3 -18.70 -9.31 16.40
C GLU A 3 -17.30 -9.65 15.91
N GLN A 4 -16.41 -8.68 16.12
CA GLN A 4 -14.98 -8.87 16.26
C GLN A 4 -14.73 -9.75 17.49
N ASP A 5 -14.88 -11.05 17.31
CA ASP A 5 -14.42 -12.05 18.27
C ASP A 5 -12.88 -11.94 18.36
N PRO A 6 -12.31 -11.55 19.53
CA PRO A 6 -10.89 -11.32 19.67
C PRO A 6 -10.05 -12.60 19.51
N GLU A 7 -10.67 -13.79 19.55
CA GLU A 7 -10.02 -15.07 19.28
C GLU A 7 -10.06 -15.47 17.80
N LYS A 8 -10.76 -14.71 16.95
CA LYS A 8 -10.92 -15.00 15.52
C LYS A 8 -9.65 -14.66 14.75
N LYS A 9 -8.61 -15.46 15.00
CA LYS A 9 -7.34 -15.39 14.29
C LYS A 9 -7.59 -15.73 12.83
N TYR A 10 -7.29 -14.80 11.93
CA TYR A 10 -7.38 -15.06 10.50
C TYR A 10 -6.52 -16.29 10.16
N PRO A 11 -7.06 -17.27 9.42
CA PRO A 11 -6.30 -18.45 9.05
C PRO A 11 -5.10 -18.07 8.18
N HIS A 12 -3.96 -18.74 8.39
CA HIS A 12 -2.76 -18.54 7.57
C HIS A 12 -3.07 -18.79 6.08
N ARG A 13 -2.48 -18.03 5.16
CA ARG A 13 -2.78 -18.14 3.71
C ARG A 13 -2.56 -19.56 3.16
N ALA A 14 -1.56 -20.27 3.69
CA ALA A 14 -1.28 -21.66 3.30
C ALA A 14 -2.47 -22.59 3.62
N VAL A 15 -3.12 -22.37 4.77
CA VAL A 15 -4.31 -23.11 5.19
C VAL A 15 -5.49 -22.77 4.28
N LEU A 16 -5.66 -21.48 3.94
CA LEU A 16 -6.67 -21.04 2.98
C LEU A 16 -6.45 -21.67 1.59
N TYR A 17 -5.20 -21.70 1.11
CA TYR A 17 -4.84 -22.29 -0.16
C TYR A 17 -5.16 -23.80 -0.20
N ILE A 18 -4.77 -24.55 0.84
CA ILE A 18 -5.10 -25.98 0.97
C ILE A 18 -6.62 -26.21 0.96
N ASN A 19 -7.40 -25.30 1.55
CA ASN A 19 -8.85 -25.46 1.62
C ASN A 19 -9.58 -25.09 0.32
N THR A 20 -9.07 -24.10 -0.41
CA THR A 20 -9.69 -23.57 -1.63
C THR A 20 -9.22 -24.27 -2.90
N HIS A 21 -8.01 -24.86 -2.89
CA HIS A 21 -7.39 -25.51 -4.05
C HIS A 21 -7.41 -27.04 -3.96
N LYS A 22 -8.33 -27.61 -3.17
CA LYS A 22 -8.57 -29.06 -3.14
C LYS A 22 -9.02 -29.49 -4.53
N SER A 23 -8.28 -30.39 -5.16
CA SER A 23 -8.80 -31.05 -6.35
C SER A 23 -9.94 -31.98 -5.94
N ASN A 24 -10.96 -32.10 -6.80
CA ASN A 24 -11.94 -33.15 -6.64
C ASN A 24 -11.23 -34.50 -6.59
N ILE A 25 -11.60 -35.36 -5.64
CA ILE A 25 -11.04 -36.71 -5.41
C ILE A 25 -10.96 -37.54 -6.71
N THR A 26 -11.77 -37.21 -7.71
CA THR A 26 -11.87 -37.89 -9.01
C THR A 26 -10.93 -37.36 -10.10
N LYS A 27 -10.29 -36.20 -9.92
CA LYS A 27 -9.37 -35.62 -10.92
C LYS A 27 -8.16 -35.00 -10.23
N ASN A 28 -6.99 -35.60 -10.49
CA ASN A 28 -5.63 -35.09 -10.31
C ASN A 28 -5.41 -34.19 -9.07
N THR A 29 -4.89 -34.78 -8.00
CA THR A 29 -4.48 -34.07 -6.77
C THR A 29 -3.48 -32.97 -7.12
N ASN A 30 -3.82 -31.71 -6.79
CA ASN A 30 -2.91 -30.59 -7.01
C ASN A 30 -1.58 -30.86 -6.25
N PRO A 31 -0.44 -30.99 -6.97
CA PRO A 31 0.84 -31.35 -6.35
C PRO A 31 1.31 -30.30 -5.34
N HIS A 32 0.96 -29.03 -5.54
CA HIS A 32 1.28 -27.96 -4.58
C HIS A 32 0.52 -28.12 -3.27
N VAL A 33 -0.72 -28.62 -3.29
CA VAL A 33 -1.48 -28.87 -2.05
C VAL A 33 -0.89 -30.03 -1.27
N VAL A 34 -0.39 -31.06 -1.95
CA VAL A 34 0.32 -32.19 -1.32
C VAL A 34 1.60 -31.71 -0.67
N ALA A 35 2.46 -31.03 -1.45
CA ALA A 35 3.72 -30.49 -0.97
C ALA A 35 3.54 -29.51 0.20
N LEU A 36 2.49 -28.67 0.15
CA LEU A 36 2.20 -27.73 1.22
C LEU A 36 1.74 -28.44 2.50
N LYS A 37 0.95 -29.51 2.40
CA LYS A 37 0.58 -30.32 3.58
C LYS A 37 1.80 -30.99 4.22
N GLU A 38 2.69 -31.56 3.41
CA GLU A 38 3.93 -32.20 3.88
C GLU A 38 4.85 -31.18 4.55
N LEU A 39 5.03 -30.02 3.93
CA LEU A 39 5.88 -28.93 4.44
C LEU A 39 5.36 -28.37 5.76
N LEU A 40 4.05 -28.21 5.92
CA LEU A 40 3.46 -27.75 7.18
C LEU A 40 3.56 -28.78 8.31
N VAL A 41 3.59 -30.07 7.99
CA VAL A 41 3.85 -31.14 8.97
C VAL A 41 5.32 -31.10 9.43
N GLN A 42 6.25 -30.90 8.50
CA GLN A 42 7.68 -30.82 8.83
C GLN A 42 8.06 -29.53 9.54
N GLN A 43 7.46 -28.41 9.14
CA GLN A 43 7.82 -27.06 9.60
C GLN A 43 6.55 -26.26 9.91
N PRO A 44 5.90 -26.53 11.06
CA PRO A 44 4.67 -25.85 11.44
C PRO A 44 4.87 -24.34 11.70
N SER A 45 6.09 -23.93 12.04
CA SER A 45 6.47 -22.52 12.21
C SER A 45 6.26 -21.67 10.94
N LEU A 46 6.27 -22.29 9.76
CA LEU A 46 6.07 -21.60 8.47
C LEU A 46 4.61 -21.18 8.21
N ALA A 47 3.68 -21.63 9.06
CA ALA A 47 2.29 -21.15 9.10
C ALA A 47 1.92 -20.52 10.44
N ASP A 48 2.91 -20.18 11.28
CA ASP A 48 2.63 -19.55 12.56
C ASP A 48 2.28 -18.07 12.39
N THR A 49 1.07 -17.71 12.84
CA THR A 49 0.54 -16.35 12.86
C THR A 49 0.55 -15.74 14.27
N SER A 50 1.17 -16.39 15.26
CA SER A 50 1.17 -16.02 16.69
C SER A 50 1.65 -14.60 16.95
N HIS A 51 2.60 -14.10 16.16
CA HIS A 51 3.17 -12.77 16.32
C HIS A 51 2.47 -11.68 15.50
N GLY A 52 1.33 -11.97 14.85
CA GLY A 52 0.66 -11.01 13.96
C GLY A 52 1.45 -10.67 12.68
N LYS A 53 2.68 -11.18 12.54
CA LYS A 53 3.46 -11.16 11.30
C LYS A 53 2.89 -12.21 10.36
N VAL A 54 2.04 -11.78 9.44
CA VAL A 54 1.79 -12.57 8.23
C VAL A 54 3.03 -12.39 7.35
N ALA A 55 3.95 -13.35 7.35
CA ALA A 55 5.11 -13.30 6.48
C ALA A 55 4.65 -13.50 5.03
N TRP A 56 4.94 -12.55 4.14
CA TRP A 56 4.62 -12.64 2.71
C TRP A 56 5.77 -13.27 1.92
N LYS A 57 7.00 -13.04 2.39
CA LYS A 57 8.21 -13.66 1.87
C LYS A 57 8.74 -14.67 2.88
N GLY A 58 8.98 -15.90 2.42
CA GLY A 58 9.58 -16.98 3.22
C GLY A 58 8.58 -17.84 4.00
N ASP A 59 7.28 -17.58 3.88
CA ASP A 59 6.23 -18.44 4.44
C ASP A 59 6.07 -19.76 3.66
N ALA A 60 5.27 -20.68 4.20
CA ALA A 60 5.04 -21.99 3.58
C ALA A 60 4.58 -21.90 2.10
N LEU A 61 3.75 -20.90 1.77
CA LEU A 61 3.18 -20.77 0.43
C LEU A 61 4.21 -20.25 -0.58
N SER A 62 5.02 -19.26 -0.21
CA SER A 62 6.09 -18.72 -1.04
C SER A 62 7.23 -19.72 -1.28
N GLN A 63 7.43 -20.70 -0.39
CA GLN A 63 8.37 -21.80 -0.65
C GLN A 63 7.87 -22.76 -1.74
N ILE A 64 6.57 -23.02 -1.81
CA ILE A 64 5.98 -23.97 -2.76
C ILE A 64 5.64 -23.32 -4.11
N LEU A 65 5.15 -22.08 -4.11
CA LEU A 65 4.73 -21.35 -5.33
C LEU A 65 5.81 -20.39 -5.85
N GLY A 66 6.89 -20.19 -5.09
CA GLY A 66 7.94 -19.22 -5.39
C GLY A 66 7.64 -17.82 -4.86
N GLU A 67 8.58 -16.91 -5.09
CA GLU A 67 8.44 -15.51 -4.68
C GLU A 67 7.23 -14.83 -5.36
N GLU A 68 6.55 -13.98 -4.60
CA GLU A 68 5.44 -13.18 -5.11
C GLU A 68 5.94 -12.14 -6.12
N LYS A 69 5.21 -11.97 -7.23
CA LYS A 69 5.47 -10.89 -8.18
C LYS A 69 4.96 -9.56 -7.60
N PRO A 70 5.59 -8.42 -7.93
CA PRO A 70 5.07 -7.12 -7.53
C PRO A 70 3.59 -6.97 -7.93
N GLY A 71 2.73 -6.65 -6.97
CA GLY A 71 1.28 -6.52 -7.16
C GLY A 71 0.48 -7.83 -7.22
N HIS A 72 1.11 -8.99 -6.99
CA HIS A 72 0.45 -10.30 -7.04
C HIS A 72 0.71 -11.12 -5.77
N ILE A 73 -0.34 -11.46 -5.03
CA ILE A 73 -0.24 -12.21 -3.77
C ILE A 73 -0.78 -13.63 -3.98
N HIS A 74 0.06 -14.63 -3.72
CA HIS A 74 -0.34 -16.02 -3.84
C HIS A 74 -1.34 -16.39 -2.71
N GLY A 75 -2.40 -17.13 -3.04
CA GLY A 75 -3.41 -17.58 -2.07
C GLY A 75 -4.45 -16.53 -1.66
N LEU A 76 -4.33 -15.28 -2.13
CA LEU A 76 -5.39 -14.26 -2.02
C LEU A 76 -6.40 -14.38 -3.17
N GLY A 77 -6.90 -15.60 -3.39
CA GLY A 77 -7.81 -15.96 -4.49
C GLY A 77 -9.27 -15.57 -4.24
N LEU A 78 -9.53 -14.34 -3.82
CA LEU A 78 -10.88 -13.73 -3.77
C LEU A 78 -10.92 -12.32 -4.35
N VAL A 79 -9.80 -11.80 -4.85
CA VAL A 79 -9.86 -10.60 -5.67
C VAL A 79 -10.09 -11.09 -7.09
N PRO A 80 -11.21 -10.71 -7.74
CA PRO A 80 -11.43 -11.07 -9.13
C PRO A 80 -10.18 -10.68 -9.95
N ASN A 81 -9.77 -11.59 -10.84
CA ASN A 81 -8.69 -11.32 -11.79
C ASN A 81 -8.95 -9.93 -12.38
N PRO A 82 -8.01 -8.96 -12.35
CA PRO A 82 -8.25 -7.62 -12.88
C PRO A 82 -9.01 -7.69 -14.21
N ASP A 83 -8.56 -8.54 -15.13
CA ASP A 83 -9.22 -8.75 -16.41
C ASP A 83 -10.68 -9.20 -16.25
N GLN A 84 -11.01 -10.08 -15.31
CA GLN A 84 -12.40 -10.50 -15.03
C GLN A 84 -13.28 -9.41 -14.36
N VAL A 85 -12.68 -8.39 -13.74
CA VAL A 85 -13.38 -7.17 -13.27
C VAL A 85 -13.57 -6.17 -14.41
N PHE A 86 -12.57 -6.07 -15.28
CA PHE A 86 -12.48 -5.05 -16.32
C PHE A 86 -13.02 -5.50 -17.69
N VAL A 87 -13.26 -6.79 -17.92
CA VAL A 87 -13.71 -7.35 -19.23
C VAL A 87 -15.16 -6.95 -19.59
N GLY A 88 -15.95 -6.46 -18.64
CA GLY A 88 -17.27 -5.84 -18.93
C GLY A 88 -17.32 -4.33 -18.66
N SER A 89 -16.24 -3.76 -18.15
CA SER A 89 -16.24 -2.41 -17.60
C SER A 89 -15.05 -1.63 -18.15
N THR A 90 -15.10 -1.35 -19.44
CA THR A 90 -14.83 0.02 -19.91
C THR A 90 -15.92 0.97 -19.38
N SER A 91 -16.29 0.88 -18.11
CA SER A 91 -17.08 1.91 -17.48
C SER A 91 -16.18 3.12 -17.37
N ARG A 92 -16.67 4.23 -17.92
CA ARG A 92 -16.06 5.56 -17.78
C ARG A 92 -15.79 5.95 -16.32
N HIS A 93 -16.29 5.18 -15.34
CA HIS A 93 -16.11 5.39 -13.91
C HIS A 93 -14.71 5.07 -13.37
N LEU A 94 -13.93 4.21 -14.04
CA LEU A 94 -12.56 3.87 -13.59
C LEU A 94 -11.49 4.76 -14.26
N LYS A 95 -11.90 5.73 -15.08
CA LYS A 95 -11.02 6.73 -15.71
C LYS A 95 -10.34 7.67 -14.69
N HIS A 96 -10.73 7.60 -13.43
CA HIS A 96 -10.18 8.40 -12.34
C HIS A 96 -9.34 7.58 -11.35
N LEU A 97 -9.20 6.26 -11.54
CA LEU A 97 -8.27 5.47 -10.75
C LEU A 97 -6.88 5.57 -11.38
N ASN A 98 -6.18 6.65 -11.04
CA ASN A 98 -4.74 6.75 -11.25
C ASN A 98 -4.07 5.73 -10.33
N LEU A 99 -3.85 4.50 -10.81
CA LEU A 99 -2.88 3.58 -10.23
C LEU A 99 -1.50 4.20 -10.44
N THR A 100 -1.16 5.14 -9.56
CA THR A 100 0.19 5.66 -9.45
C THR A 100 1.05 4.56 -8.85
N SER A 101 2.04 4.15 -9.64
CA SER A 101 3.19 3.39 -9.19
C SER A 101 3.61 3.85 -7.78
N LEU A 102 3.90 2.88 -6.91
CA LEU A 102 4.40 3.10 -5.56
C LEU A 102 5.82 3.68 -5.62
N ASP A 103 5.95 4.93 -6.02
CA ASP A 103 6.99 5.81 -5.53
C ASP A 103 6.38 6.60 -4.39
N ALA A 104 7.00 6.56 -3.21
CA ALA A 104 6.52 7.25 -2.00
C ALA A 104 6.36 8.79 -2.18
N THR A 105 6.77 9.32 -3.33
CA THR A 105 6.73 10.72 -3.73
C THR A 105 5.66 11.09 -4.77
N SER A 106 4.88 10.15 -5.32
CA SER A 106 3.95 10.43 -6.44
C SER A 106 2.46 10.54 -6.09
N SER A 107 2.10 10.56 -4.80
CA SER A 107 0.71 10.80 -4.40
C SER A 107 0.30 12.25 -4.74
N GLU A 108 -0.88 12.43 -5.34
CA GLU A 108 -1.48 13.73 -5.66
C GLU A 108 -1.57 14.63 -4.41
N ASP A 109 -1.79 14.03 -3.24
CA ASP A 109 -1.79 14.73 -1.94
C ASP A 109 -0.39 15.27 -1.59
N VAL A 110 0.68 14.52 -1.90
CA VAL A 110 2.06 14.97 -1.65
C VAL A 110 2.45 16.09 -2.60
N VAL A 111 2.01 16.03 -3.86
CA VAL A 111 2.24 17.09 -4.85
C VAL A 111 1.47 18.36 -4.47
N SER A 112 0.21 18.23 -4.06
CA SER A 112 -0.60 19.37 -3.63
C SER A 112 -0.07 20.01 -2.34
N LEU A 113 0.42 19.21 -1.38
CA LEU A 113 1.10 19.72 -0.19
C LEU A 113 2.40 20.45 -0.55
N ARG A 114 3.22 19.91 -1.46
CA ARG A 114 4.44 20.59 -1.95
C ARG A 114 4.13 21.95 -2.56
N LEU A 115 3.11 22.03 -3.42
CA LEU A 115 2.70 23.30 -4.04
C LEU A 115 2.19 24.31 -2.99
N GLN A 116 1.50 23.85 -1.95
CA GLN A 116 1.06 24.71 -0.85
C GLN A 116 2.23 25.26 -0.05
N VAL A 117 3.23 24.42 0.24
CA VAL A 117 4.47 24.84 0.93
C VAL A 117 5.24 25.86 0.09
N GLU A 118 5.38 25.65 -1.22
CA GLU A 118 6.04 26.58 -2.14
C GLU A 118 5.36 27.96 -2.16
N LYS A 119 4.02 27.99 -2.28
CA LYS A 119 3.25 29.24 -2.17
C LYS A 119 3.41 29.95 -0.82
N LEU A 120 3.56 29.19 0.26
CA LEU A 120 3.81 29.75 1.59
C LEU A 120 5.19 30.39 1.66
N ILE A 121 6.22 29.74 1.10
CA ILE A 121 7.59 30.27 1.03
C ILE A 121 7.62 31.60 0.26
N ASP A 122 7.01 31.65 -0.93
CA ASP A 122 6.94 32.87 -1.74
C ASP A 122 6.26 34.03 -1.00
N ARG A 123 5.19 33.73 -0.24
CA ARG A 123 4.48 34.73 0.55
C ARG A 123 5.33 35.26 1.69
N VAL A 124 6.04 34.39 2.41
CA VAL A 124 6.95 34.79 3.49
C VAL A 124 8.06 35.66 2.94
N GLN A 125 8.67 35.27 1.82
CA GLN A 125 9.76 36.03 1.22
C GLN A 125 9.33 37.42 0.76
N LYS A 126 8.13 37.52 0.17
CA LYS A 126 7.53 38.83 -0.17
C LYS A 126 7.24 39.67 1.07
N GLN A 127 6.82 39.05 2.19
CA GLN A 127 6.63 39.78 3.45
C GLN A 127 7.96 40.30 3.98
N ASP A 128 9.02 39.49 3.96
CA ASP A 128 10.36 39.90 4.40
C ASP A 128 10.90 41.08 3.57
N ASP A 129 10.73 41.04 2.25
CA ASP A 129 11.11 42.15 1.35
C ASP A 129 10.35 43.44 1.69
N THR A 130 9.04 43.34 1.98
CA THR A 130 8.25 44.52 2.38
C THR A 130 8.68 45.08 3.73
N ILE A 131 9.02 44.21 4.69
CA ILE A 131 9.52 44.63 6.01
C ILE A 131 10.86 45.36 5.84
N LEU A 132 11.77 44.81 5.03
CA LEU A 132 13.06 45.43 4.76
C LEU A 132 12.91 46.81 4.10
N ASN A 133 11.99 46.94 3.14
CA ASN A 133 11.71 48.22 2.49
C ASN A 133 11.11 49.25 3.48
N LEU A 134 10.17 48.82 4.32
CA LEU A 134 9.59 49.67 5.37
C LEU A 134 10.66 50.12 6.38
N GLN A 135 11.58 49.24 6.77
CA GLN A 135 12.70 49.61 7.65
C GLN A 135 13.60 50.66 7.01
N ASN A 136 14.00 50.46 5.75
CA ASN A 136 14.84 51.42 5.02
C ASN A 136 14.17 52.79 4.85
N THR A 137 12.87 52.82 4.52
CA THR A 137 12.12 54.08 4.37
C THR A 137 11.94 54.81 5.70
N LEU A 138 11.72 54.10 6.80
CA LEU A 138 11.67 54.69 8.14
C LEU A 138 13.03 55.28 8.56
N GLU A 139 14.14 54.59 8.29
CA GLU A 139 15.48 55.10 8.57
C GLU A 139 15.79 56.37 7.75
N LEU A 140 15.42 56.41 6.47
CA LEU A 140 15.57 57.60 5.63
C LEU A 140 14.71 58.78 6.14
N GLN A 141 13.47 58.52 6.58
CA GLN A 141 12.64 59.56 7.18
C GLN A 141 13.23 60.12 8.48
N LYS A 142 13.75 59.26 9.36
CA LYS A 142 14.42 59.70 10.60
C LYS A 142 15.62 60.61 10.30
N ILE A 143 16.44 60.27 9.32
CA ILE A 143 17.59 61.10 8.91
C ILE A 143 17.11 62.44 8.37
N THR A 144 16.04 62.46 7.56
CA THR A 144 15.50 63.68 6.96
C THR A 144 14.84 64.62 7.98
N MET A 145 14.27 64.07 9.06
CA MET A 145 13.64 64.87 10.14
C MET A 145 14.63 65.39 11.20
N ASN A 146 15.86 64.87 11.22
CA ASN A 146 16.91 65.26 12.18
C ASN A 146 17.91 66.30 11.62
N VAL A 147 17.60 66.91 10.46
CA VAL A 147 18.32 68.05 9.84
C VAL A 147 17.44 69.29 9.89
#